data_AF-N8VM31-F1
#
_entry.id   AF-N8VM31-F1
#
_cell.length_a   1.000
_cell.length_b   1.000
_cell.length_c   1.000
_cell.angle_alpha   90.00
_cell.angle_beta   90.00
_cell.angle_gamma   90.00
#
_symmetry.space_group_name_H-M   'P 1'
#
loop_
_entity.id
_entity.type
_entity.pdbx_description
1 polymer ?
#
loop_
_entity_poly.entity_id
_entity_poly.type
_entity_poly.pdbx_seq_one_letter_code
_entity_poly.pdbx_strand_id
1 'polypeptide(L)'
;MSYDLDKVISFGQKIGAEVAVIMNNELRNYYKMGNKDTKYCCLTYTNHNNGRPLRWESANEYHYERIIEFNRSMGYAVEVIEIPKHEKKPEP
;
A
#
# COMPACT_ATOMS: atom_id res chain seq x y z
N MET A 1 8.89 -2.28 -17.87
CA MET A 1 9.15 -0.97 -17.23
C MET A 1 9.27 -1.22 -15.74
N SER A 2 10.26 -0.59 -15.09
CA SER A 2 10.40 -0.58 -13.63
C SER A 2 9.66 0.64 -13.09
N TYR A 3 9.05 0.52 -11.91
CA TYR A 3 8.35 1.60 -11.23
C TYR A 3 9.34 2.71 -10.80
N ASP A 4 8.84 3.94 -10.65
CA ASP A 4 9.63 5.07 -10.14
C ASP A 4 9.52 5.10 -8.61
N LEU A 5 10.60 4.71 -7.92
CA LEU A 5 10.63 4.57 -6.46
C LEU A 5 10.29 5.88 -5.74
N ASP A 6 10.83 7.02 -6.20
CA ASP A 6 10.60 8.32 -5.57
C ASP A 6 9.13 8.74 -5.70
N LYS A 7 8.51 8.47 -6.85
CA LYS A 7 7.06 8.68 -7.03
C LYS A 7 6.23 7.76 -6.14
N VAL A 8 6.64 6.49 -6.01
CA VAL A 8 5.93 5.53 -5.15
C VAL A 8 5.96 6.00 -3.70
N ILE A 9 7.12 6.39 -3.19
CA ILE A 9 7.31 6.85 -1.82
C ILE A 9 6.57 8.16 -1.58
N SER A 10 6.79 9.18 -2.41
CA SER A 10 6.17 10.49 -2.23
C SER A 10 4.64 10.44 -2.30
N PHE A 11 4.08 9.62 -3.20
CA PHE A 11 2.64 9.41 -3.25
C PHE A 11 2.13 8.62 -2.04
N GLY A 12 2.85 7.57 -1.63
CA GLY A 12 2.53 6.80 -0.42
C GLY A 12 2.45 7.68 0.83
N GLN A 13 3.42 8.56 1.02
CA GLN A 13 3.43 9.54 2.10
C GLN A 13 2.23 10.48 2.02
N LYS A 14 1.94 11.02 0.83
CA LYS A 14 0.80 11.93 0.60
C LYS A 14 -0.54 11.31 1.00
N ILE A 15 -0.76 10.02 0.74
CA ILE A 15 -2.02 9.34 1.06
C ILE A 15 -2.04 8.69 2.46
N GLY A 16 -0.91 8.75 3.18
CA GLY A 16 -0.75 8.13 4.49
C GLY A 16 -0.71 6.59 4.44
N ALA A 17 -0.07 6.04 3.41
CA ALA A 17 0.23 4.61 3.34
C ALA A 17 1.40 4.24 4.27
N GLU A 18 1.42 2.99 4.71
CA GLU A 18 2.53 2.42 5.50
C GLU A 18 3.46 1.57 4.61
N VAL A 19 2.89 0.88 3.62
CA VAL A 19 3.67 0.11 2.64
C VAL A 19 3.10 0.26 1.23
N ALA A 20 3.97 0.13 0.23
CA ALA A 20 3.60 -0.10 -1.16
C ALA A 20 4.02 -1.50 -1.57
N VAL A 21 3.14 -2.20 -2.28
CA VAL A 21 3.42 -3.53 -2.82
C VAL A 21 3.66 -3.42 -4.31
N ILE A 22 4.85 -3.82 -4.73
CA ILE A 22 5.24 -4.00 -6.13
C ILE A 22 5.04 -5.47 -6.47
N MET A 23 4.32 -5.75 -7.55
CA MET A 23 4.04 -7.09 -8.03
C MET A 23 4.45 -7.17 -9.49
N ASN A 24 5.32 -8.13 -9.84
CA ASN A 24 5.85 -8.29 -11.20
C ASN A 24 6.42 -6.98 -11.77
N ASN A 25 7.18 -6.24 -10.94
CA ASN A 25 7.82 -4.96 -11.28
C ASN A 25 6.87 -3.78 -11.53
N GLU A 26 5.60 -3.90 -11.15
CA GLU A 26 4.60 -2.83 -11.24
C GLU A 26 3.98 -2.53 -9.87
N LEU A 27 3.68 -1.26 -9.62
CA LEU A 27 2.95 -0.86 -8.42
C LEU A 27 1.55 -1.47 -8.44
N ARG A 28 1.27 -2.33 -7.46
CA ARG A 28 0.00 -3.02 -7.35
C ARG A 28 -0.97 -2.24 -6.45
N ASN A 29 -0.60 -2.09 -5.18
CA ASN A 29 -1.45 -1.51 -4.13
C ASN A 29 -0.60 -0.79 -3.07
N TYR A 30 -1.17 0.23 -2.43
CA TYR A 30 -0.70 0.70 -1.12
C TYR A 30 -1.53 0.09 0.01
N TYR A 31 -0.92 -0.09 1.17
CA TYR A 31 -1.60 -0.58 2.37
C TYR A 31 -1.32 0.29 3.59
N LYS A 32 -2.25 0.25 4.54
CA LYS A 32 -2.06 0.69 5.92
C LYS A 32 -2.94 -0.11 6.86
N MET A 33 -2.57 -0.15 8.13
CA MET A 33 -3.37 -0.80 9.16
C MET A 33 -4.73 -0.14 9.35
N GLY A 34 -5.71 -0.99 9.65
CA GLY A 34 -7.05 -0.58 10.00
C GLY A 34 -7.16 -0.02 11.40
N ASN A 35 -8.33 0.52 11.72
CA ASN A 35 -8.68 0.97 13.06
C ASN A 35 -10.05 0.40 13.46
N LYS A 36 -10.59 0.83 14.60
CA LYS A 36 -11.92 0.38 15.07
C LYS A 36 -13.04 0.57 14.02
N ASP A 37 -12.97 1.63 13.21
CA ASP A 37 -14.00 1.95 12.22
C ASP A 37 -13.96 0.99 11.03
N THR A 38 -12.77 0.47 10.71
CA THR A 38 -12.57 -0.59 9.72
C THR A 38 -12.68 -1.99 10.32
N LYS A 39 -13.12 -2.12 11.58
CA LYS A 39 -13.11 -3.36 12.37
C LYS A 39 -11.72 -4.03 12.39
N TYR A 40 -10.68 -3.20 12.39
CA TYR A 40 -9.27 -3.59 12.35
C TYR A 40 -8.82 -4.28 11.04
N CYS A 41 -9.67 -4.32 10.01
CA CYS A 41 -9.23 -4.74 8.68
C CYS A 41 -8.26 -3.71 8.09
N CYS A 42 -7.13 -4.17 7.58
CA CYS A 42 -6.19 -3.35 6.81
C CYS A 42 -6.90 -2.76 5.58
N LEU A 43 -6.43 -1.57 5.22
CA LEU A 43 -6.96 -0.80 4.12
C LEU A 43 -6.01 -0.89 2.94
N THR A 44 -6.59 -0.93 1.73
CA THR A 44 -5.84 -0.90 0.49
C THR A 44 -6.24 0.30 -0.36
N TYR A 45 -5.26 0.84 -1.09
CA TYR A 45 -5.46 1.92 -2.05
C TYR A 45 -4.97 1.42 -3.42
N THR A 46 -5.91 1.19 -4.33
CA THR A 46 -5.67 0.50 -5.61
C THR A 46 -6.19 1.32 -6.77
N ASN A 47 -5.39 1.44 -7.82
CA ASN A 47 -5.91 1.85 -9.11
C ASN A 47 -6.51 0.62 -9.82
N HIS A 48 -7.84 0.53 -9.85
CA HIS A 48 -8.54 -0.58 -10.48
C HIS A 48 -8.52 -0.52 -12.02
N ASN A 49 -7.98 0.54 -12.62
CA ASN A 49 -7.91 0.76 -14.08
C ASN A 49 -9.26 0.62 -14.81
N ASN A 50 -10.37 0.84 -14.10
CA ASN A 50 -11.74 0.69 -14.61
C ASN A 50 -12.60 1.94 -14.38
N GLY A 51 -11.96 3.09 -14.17
CA GLY A 51 -12.64 4.37 -13.90
C GLY A 51 -13.18 4.54 -12.48
N ARG A 52 -13.04 3.54 -11.60
CA ARG A 52 -13.42 3.70 -10.19
C ARG A 52 -12.51 4.73 -9.50
N PRO A 53 -13.07 5.61 -8.66
CA PRO A 53 -12.29 6.62 -7.96
C PRO A 53 -11.30 5.98 -7.00
N LEU A 54 -10.11 6.57 -6.92
CA LEU A 54 -9.08 6.17 -5.98
C LEU A 54 -9.51 6.50 -4.55
N ARG A 55 -9.54 5.48 -3.68
CA ARG A 55 -9.95 5.59 -2.28
C ARG A 55 -9.38 4.43 -1.46
N TRP A 56 -9.41 4.60 -0.14
CA TRP A 56 -9.16 3.50 0.78
C TRP A 56 -10.35 2.53 0.79
N GLU A 57 -10.06 1.24 0.62
CA GLU A 57 -11.05 0.17 0.68
C GLU A 57 -10.59 -0.90 1.69
N SER A 58 -11.53 -1.59 2.33
CA SER A 58 -11.20 -2.74 3.16
C SER A 58 -10.55 -3.83 2.31
N ALA A 59 -9.37 -4.31 2.73
CA ALA A 59 -8.74 -5.46 2.11
C ALA A 59 -9.29 -6.80 2.64
N ASN A 60 -10.25 -6.76 3.58
CA ASN A 60 -10.84 -7.93 4.24
C ASN A 60 -9.82 -8.86 4.91
N GLU A 61 -8.68 -8.30 5.30
CA GLU A 61 -7.69 -8.97 6.10
C GLU A 61 -7.20 -8.07 7.23
N TYR A 62 -6.71 -8.67 8.30
CA TYR A 62 -6.26 -7.92 9.48
C TYR A 62 -4.84 -7.38 9.35
N HIS A 63 -4.00 -8.02 8.54
CA HIS A 63 -2.60 -7.64 8.35
C HIS A 63 -2.19 -7.77 6.89
N TYR A 64 -1.54 -6.74 6.33
CA TYR A 64 -1.14 -6.74 4.92
C TYR A 64 -0.05 -7.79 4.61
N GLU A 65 0.72 -8.23 5.60
CA GLU A 65 1.72 -9.31 5.43
C GLU A 65 1.07 -10.61 4.94
N ARG A 66 -0.11 -10.97 5.47
CA ARG A 66 -0.82 -12.19 5.03
C ARG A 66 -1.19 -12.12 3.54
N ILE A 67 -1.55 -10.92 3.06
CA ILE A 67 -1.84 -10.69 1.64
C ILE A 67 -0.55 -10.82 0.82
N ILE A 68 0.56 -10.26 1.30
CA ILE A 68 1.87 -10.34 0.63
C ILE A 68 2.33 -11.79 0.52
N GLU A 69 2.25 -12.56 1.60
CA GLU A 69 2.60 -13.98 1.65
C GLU A 69 1.73 -14.81 0.71
N PHE A 70 0.42 -14.55 0.68
CA PHE A 70 -0.48 -15.21 -0.25
C PHE A 70 -0.10 -14.96 -1.72
N ASN A 71 0.27 -13.74 -2.09
CA ASN A 71 0.71 -13.46 -3.45
C ASN A 71 2.07 -14.13 -3.77
N ARG A 72 3.00 -14.17 -2.80
CA ARG A 72 4.26 -14.92 -2.97
C ARG A 72 4.01 -16.42 -3.16
N SER A 73 3.08 -17.02 -2.42
CA SER A 73 2.78 -18.46 -2.54
C SER A 73 2.11 -18.82 -3.87
N MET A 74 1.46 -17.86 -4.53
CA MET A 74 0.94 -18.00 -5.90
C MET A 74 2.02 -17.83 -6.99
N GLY A 75 3.29 -17.61 -6.63
CA GLY A 75 4.40 -17.49 -7.57
C GLY A 75 4.63 -16.08 -8.14
N TYR A 76 3.97 -15.05 -7.60
CA TYR A 76 4.23 -13.67 -7.99
C TYR A 76 5.57 -13.17 -7.41
N ALA A 77 6.30 -12.38 -8.19
CA ALA A 77 7.43 -11.61 -7.67
C ALA A 77 6.89 -10.42 -6.88
N VAL A 78 7.03 -10.46 -5.54
CA VAL A 78 6.47 -9.44 -4.64
C VAL A 78 7.59 -8.73 -3.88
N GLU A 79 7.73 -7.43 -4.15
CA GLU A 79 8.57 -6.50 -3.43
C GLU A 79 7.70 -5.59 -2.55
N VAL A 80 8.19 -5.28 -1.35
CA VAL A 80 7.50 -4.44 -0.37
C VAL A 80 8.39 -3.24 -0.10
N ILE A 81 7.85 -2.05 -0.34
CA ILE A 81 8.51 -0.78 -0.06
C ILE A 81 7.84 -0.20 1.18
N GLU A 82 8.60 -0.06 2.26
CA GLU A 82 8.14 0.67 3.43
C GLU A 82 8.04 2.15 3.12
N ILE A 83 6.93 2.78 3.51
CA ILE A 83 6.70 4.20 3.32
C ILE A 83 7.14 4.91 4.61
N PRO A 84 8.26 5.64 4.60
CA PRO A 84 8.71 6.34 5.78
C PRO A 84 7.67 7.38 6.18
N LYS A 85 7.31 7.39 7.46
CA LYS A 85 6.45 8.44 8.02
C LYS A 85 7.11 9.77 7.73
N HIS A 86 6.34 10.71 7.19
CA HIS A 86 6.85 12.06 7.00
C HIS A 86 7.19 12.61 8.39
N GLU A 87 8.48 12.72 8.70
CA GLU A 87 8.92 13.40 9.90
C GLU A 87 8.41 14.83 9.79
N LYS A 88 7.43 15.18 10.63
CA LYS A 88 7.12 16.59 10.85
C LYS A 88 8.37 17.18 11.49
N LYS A 89 9.09 18.04 10.75
CA LYS A 89 10.07 18.92 11.40
C LYS A 89 9.35 19.61 12.57
N PRO A 90 9.93 19.64 13.77
CA PRO A 90 9.37 20.48 14.83
C PRO A 90 9.28 21.90 14.27
N GLU A 91 8.08 22.48 14.33
CA GLU A 91 7.90 23.90 14.01
C GLU A 91 8.79 24.71 14.98
N PRO A 92 9.51 25.74 14.49
CA PRO A 92 10.38 26.57 15.32
C PRO A 92 9.60 27.38 16.36
#